data_AF-A0A428VWR2-F1
#
_entry.id   AF-A0A428VWR2-F1
#
_cell.length_a   1.000
_cell.length_b   1.000
_cell.length_c   1.000
_cell.angle_alpha   90.00
_cell.angle_beta   90.00
_cell.angle_gamma   90.00
#
_symmetry.space_group_name_H-M   'P 1'
#
loop_
_entity.id
_entity.type
_entity.pdbx_description
1 polymer ?
#
loop_
_entity_poly.entity_id
_entity_poly.type
_entity_poly.pdbx_seq_one_letter_code
_entity_poly.pdbx_strand_id
1 'polypeptide(L)'
;MTGFGVAADELTVHAGHLDALDARIAAVAATAAASSMPGNAYGLLCAFLPPIVNPVEDKGKDALAATSAAVRTTAANVRTAAGNYQQREDASAQPFHDYLAGEERK
;
A
#
# COMPACT_ATOMS: atom_id res chain seq x y z
N MET A 1 21.43 15.28 -14.73
CA MET A 1 20.19 14.50 -14.89
C MET A 1 20.57 13.24 -15.66
N THR A 2 20.90 12.18 -14.92
CA THR A 2 21.54 10.94 -15.39
C THR A 2 20.69 9.77 -14.88
N GLY A 3 20.15 8.94 -15.77
CA GLY A 3 19.32 7.77 -15.43
C GLY A 3 17.91 7.76 -16.04
N PHE A 4 17.24 6.61 -16.01
CA PHE A 4 16.02 6.16 -16.72
C PHE A 4 14.76 7.08 -16.66
N GLY A 5 14.83 8.30 -16.13
CA GLY A 5 13.68 9.22 -16.06
C GLY A 5 12.61 8.82 -15.04
N VAL A 6 12.89 7.79 -14.23
CA VAL A 6 12.11 7.40 -13.05
C VAL A 6 13.02 7.61 -11.85
N ALA A 7 12.72 8.60 -11.01
CA ALA A 7 13.43 8.73 -9.75
C ALA A 7 12.96 7.58 -8.84
N ALA A 8 13.83 6.61 -8.57
CA ALA A 8 13.53 5.53 -7.63
C ALA A 8 13.11 6.06 -6.25
N ASP A 9 13.59 7.26 -5.89
CA ASP A 9 13.15 8.00 -4.71
C ASP A 9 11.66 8.39 -4.79
N GLU A 10 11.16 8.85 -5.95
CA GLU A 10 9.75 9.16 -6.15
C GLU A 10 8.87 7.91 -6.04
N LEU A 11 9.33 6.76 -6.54
CA LEU A 11 8.63 5.49 -6.35
C LEU A 11 8.57 5.09 -4.86
N THR A 12 9.66 5.31 -4.13
CA THR A 12 9.71 5.05 -2.68
C THR A 12 8.73 5.98 -1.93
N VAL A 13 8.67 7.25 -2.29
CA VAL A 13 7.69 8.21 -1.76
C VAL A 13 6.26 7.77 -2.09
N HIS A 14 6.01 7.33 -3.33
CA HIS A 14 4.69 6.84 -3.73
C HIS A 14 4.27 5.59 -2.94
N ALA A 15 5.18 4.65 -2.71
CA ALA A 15 4.92 3.51 -1.84
C ALA A 15 4.55 3.95 -0.40
N GLY A 16 5.18 5.01 0.11
CA GLY A 16 4.80 5.63 1.39
C GLY A 16 3.38 6.22 1.38
N HIS A 17 2.94 6.81 0.27
CA HIS A 17 1.55 7.26 0.13
C HIS A 17 0.55 6.09 0.15
N LEU A 18 0.94 4.93 -0.40
CA LEU A 18 0.12 3.72 -0.34
C LEU A 18 0.03 3.16 1.08
N ASP A 19 1.10 3.23 1.88
CA ASP A 19 1.04 2.87 3.31
C ASP A 19 0.08 3.79 4.08
N ALA A 20 0.13 5.09 3.81
CA ALA A 20 -0.78 6.06 4.43
C ALA A 20 -2.24 5.78 4.04
N LEU A 21 -2.49 5.31 2.82
CA LEU A 21 -3.82 4.87 2.39
C LEU A 21 -4.26 3.59 3.11
N ASP A 22 -3.38 2.59 3.23
CA ASP A 22 -3.66 1.37 3.99
C ASP A 22 -4.02 1.66 5.44
N ALA A 23 -3.30 2.57 6.10
CA ALA A 23 -3.60 3.00 7.46
C ALA A 23 -5.01 3.60 7.59
N ARG A 24 -5.46 4.38 6.60
CA ARG A 24 -6.82 4.92 6.57
C ARG A 24 -7.86 3.83 6.36
N ILE A 25 -7.61 2.87 5.47
CA ILE A 25 -8.49 1.73 5.23
C ILE A 25 -8.63 0.90 6.53
N ALA A 26 -7.52 0.64 7.22
CA ALA A 26 -7.52 -0.07 8.48
C ALA A 26 -8.33 0.66 9.57
N ALA A 27 -8.22 1.99 9.66
CA ALA A 27 -9.02 2.78 10.59
C ALA A 27 -10.53 2.73 10.28
N VAL A 28 -10.90 2.76 8.99
CA VAL A 28 -12.29 2.59 8.55
C VAL A 28 -12.81 1.20 8.89
N ALA A 29 -12.03 0.15 8.64
CA ALA A 29 -12.41 -1.23 8.97
C ALA A 29 -12.62 -1.41 10.48
N ALA A 30 -11.75 -0.85 11.32
CA ALA A 30 -11.90 -0.87 12.76
C ALA A 30 -13.18 -0.15 13.23
N THR A 31 -13.49 1.00 12.61
CA THR A 31 -14.72 1.76 12.90
C THR A 31 -15.97 1.00 12.46
N ALA A 32 -15.95 0.38 11.29
CA ALA A 32 -17.05 -0.43 10.78
C ALA A 32 -17.33 -1.65 11.66
N ALA A 33 -16.28 -2.29 12.20
CA ALA A 33 -16.43 -3.39 13.15
C ALA A 33 -17.10 -2.94 14.47
N ALA A 34 -16.80 -1.72 14.95
CA ALA A 34 -17.38 -1.17 16.16
C ALA A 34 -18.86 -0.76 16.01
N SER A 35 -19.29 -0.41 14.79
CA SER A 35 -20.66 0.06 14.49
C SER A 35 -21.60 -1.03 13.96
N SER A 36 -21.15 -2.30 13.91
CA SER A 36 -21.99 -3.39 13.40
C SER A 36 -23.27 -3.53 14.23
N MET A 37 -24.34 -4.01 13.61
CA MET A 37 -25.70 -4.04 14.15
C MET A 37 -25.91 -5.26 15.09
N PRO A 38 -25.68 -5.19 16.43
CA PRO A 38 -25.86 -6.38 17.26
C PRO A 38 -27.36 -6.67 17.38
N GLY A 39 -27.71 -7.96 17.36
CA GLY A 39 -29.12 -8.40 17.34
C GLY A 39 -29.97 -7.95 18.53
N ASN A 40 -29.34 -7.44 19.60
CA ASN A 40 -29.98 -6.94 20.81
C ASN A 40 -29.97 -5.40 20.97
N ALA A 41 -29.32 -4.63 20.09
CA ALA A 41 -29.31 -3.15 20.19
C ALA A 41 -30.60 -2.51 19.66
N TYR A 42 -31.44 -3.28 18.98
CA TYR A 42 -32.66 -2.79 18.34
C TYR A 42 -33.87 -3.32 19.10
N GLY A 43 -34.79 -2.42 19.46
CA GLY A 43 -36.06 -2.81 20.09
C GLY A 43 -36.89 -3.75 19.22
N LEU A 44 -37.91 -4.38 19.81
CA LEU A 44 -38.72 -5.43 19.18
C LEU A 44 -39.23 -5.07 17.76
N LEU A 45 -39.55 -3.80 17.52
CA LEU A 45 -40.04 -3.31 16.23
C LEU A 45 -38.99 -3.39 15.11
N CYS A 46 -37.71 -3.32 15.43
CA CYS A 46 -36.60 -3.27 14.48
C CYS A 46 -35.74 -4.55 14.48
N ALA A 47 -36.12 -5.58 15.24
CA ALA A 47 -35.36 -6.83 15.39
C ALA A 47 -35.22 -7.64 14.09
N PHE A 48 -36.00 -7.32 13.05
CA PHE A 48 -35.92 -7.95 11.74
C PHE A 48 -34.78 -7.42 10.86
N LEU A 49 -34.20 -6.26 11.20
CA LEU A 49 -33.19 -5.60 10.36
C LEU A 49 -31.81 -6.28 10.39
N PRO A 50 -31.24 -6.67 11.55
CA PRO A 50 -29.92 -7.30 11.60
C PRO A 50 -29.74 -8.50 10.64
N PRO A 51 -30.67 -9.48 10.53
CA PRO A 51 -30.48 -10.59 9.58
C PRO A 51 -30.51 -10.17 8.11
N ILE A 52 -31.05 -9.00 7.77
CA ILE A 52 -31.07 -8.45 6.41
C ILE A 52 -29.81 -7.63 6.13
N VAL A 53 -29.36 -6.83 7.12
CA VAL A 53 -28.28 -5.85 6.96
C VAL A 53 -26.90 -6.48 7.17
N ASN A 54 -26.74 -7.35 8.19
CA ASN A 54 -25.45 -7.93 8.57
C ASN A 54 -24.73 -8.66 7.42
N PRO A 55 -25.41 -9.42 6.54
CA PRO A 55 -24.74 -10.07 5.40
C PRO A 55 -24.10 -9.07 4.41
N VAL A 56 -24.67 -7.87 4.28
CA VAL A 56 -24.08 -6.80 3.46
C VAL A 56 -22.92 -6.14 4.20
N GLU A 57 -23.06 -5.91 5.51
CA GLU A 57 -21.96 -5.42 6.35
C GLU A 57 -20.74 -6.34 6.30
N ASP A 58 -20.94 -7.66 6.39
CA ASP A 58 -19.85 -8.63 6.39
C ASP A 58 -19.12 -8.66 5.04
N LYS A 59 -19.85 -8.60 3.92
CA LYS A 59 -19.24 -8.41 2.59
C LYS A 59 -18.44 -7.11 2.50
N GLY A 60 -18.92 -6.04 3.14
CA GLY A 60 -18.20 -4.77 3.23
C GLY A 60 -16.88 -4.92 4.00
N LYS A 61 -16.89 -5.63 5.13
CA LYS A 61 -15.67 -5.93 5.92
C LYS A 61 -14.67 -6.74 5.10
N ASP A 62 -15.13 -7.76 4.38
CA ASP A 62 -14.29 -8.57 3.49
C ASP A 62 -13.67 -7.73 2.37
N ALA A 63 -14.46 -6.85 1.75
CA ALA A 63 -13.98 -5.94 0.71
C ALA A 63 -12.91 -4.96 1.23
N LEU A 64 -13.09 -4.42 2.45
CA LEU A 64 -12.09 -3.56 3.10
C LEU A 64 -10.79 -4.33 3.38
N ALA A 65 -10.90 -5.56 3.88
CA ALA A 65 -9.73 -6.42 4.14
C ALA A 65 -8.97 -6.75 2.84
N ALA A 66 -9.69 -7.13 1.78
CA ALA A 66 -9.10 -7.38 0.47
C ALA A 66 -8.44 -6.12 -0.12
N THR A 67 -9.06 -4.95 0.06
CA THR A 67 -8.49 -3.67 -0.40
C THR A 67 -7.20 -3.33 0.34
N SER A 68 -7.18 -3.49 1.67
CA SER A 68 -5.95 -3.31 2.48
C SER A 68 -4.82 -4.23 1.99
N ALA A 69 -5.12 -5.52 1.81
CA ALA A 69 -4.14 -6.48 1.29
C ALA A 69 -3.61 -6.07 -0.10
N ALA A 70 -4.50 -5.68 -1.01
CA ALA A 70 -4.13 -5.24 -2.35
C ALA A 70 -3.23 -3.99 -2.32
N VAL A 71 -3.56 -2.98 -1.50
CA VAL A 71 -2.76 -1.76 -1.35
C VAL A 71 -1.36 -2.08 -0.81
N ARG A 72 -1.25 -2.95 0.20
CA ARG A 72 0.04 -3.41 0.73
C ARG A 72 0.88 -4.12 -0.32
N THR A 73 0.26 -5.03 -1.08
CA THR A 73 0.94 -5.74 -2.18
C THR A 73 1.42 -4.75 -3.24
N THR A 74 0.60 -3.77 -3.64
CA THR A 74 1.01 -2.73 -4.58
C THR A 74 2.17 -1.90 -4.03
N ALA A 75 2.13 -1.48 -2.77
CA ALA A 75 3.22 -0.74 -2.14
C ALA A 75 4.53 -1.55 -2.14
N ALA A 76 4.47 -2.84 -1.82
CA ALA A 76 5.62 -3.75 -1.88
C ALA A 76 6.18 -3.85 -3.31
N ASN A 77 5.32 -4.05 -4.30
CA ASN A 77 5.73 -4.13 -5.70
C ASN A 77 6.38 -2.85 -6.20
N VAL A 78 5.88 -1.68 -5.79
CA VAL A 78 6.49 -0.38 -6.11
C VAL A 78 7.88 -0.24 -5.50
N ARG A 79 8.08 -0.66 -4.24
CA ARG A 79 9.42 -0.67 -3.61
C ARG A 79 10.38 -1.62 -4.33
N THR A 80 9.91 -2.80 -4.71
CA THR A 80 10.69 -3.74 -5.50
C THR A 80 11.12 -3.12 -6.84
N ALA A 81 10.19 -2.44 -7.52
CA ALA A 81 10.51 -1.73 -8.76
C ALA A 81 11.56 -0.62 -8.54
N ALA A 82 11.42 0.18 -7.48
CA ALA A 82 12.39 1.22 -7.11
C ALA A 82 13.79 0.64 -6.89
N GLY A 83 13.90 -0.44 -6.10
CA GLY A 83 15.16 -1.12 -5.85
C GLY A 83 15.79 -1.70 -7.12
N ASN A 84 14.97 -2.29 -7.99
CA ASN A 84 15.44 -2.78 -9.30
C ASN A 84 15.98 -1.66 -10.18
N TYR A 85 15.36 -0.48 -10.17
CA TYR A 85 15.88 0.68 -10.91
C TYR A 85 17.22 1.14 -10.34
N GLN A 86 17.33 1.34 -9.03
CA GLN A 86 18.60 1.73 -8.38
C GLN A 86 19.72 0.74 -8.68
N GLN A 87 19.46 -0.56 -8.52
CA GLN A 87 20.46 -1.59 -8.79
C GLN A 87 20.95 -1.56 -10.24
N ARG A 88 20.06 -1.33 -11.20
CA ARG A 88 20.43 -1.25 -12.62
C ARG A 88 21.22 0.02 -12.94
N GLU A 89 20.86 1.14 -12.32
CA GLU A 89 21.60 2.39 -12.45
C GLU A 89 23.01 2.24 -11.86
N ASP A 90 23.14 1.73 -10.63
CA ASP A 90 24.42 1.50 -9.97
C ASP A 90 25.30 0.58 -10.81
N ALA A 91 24.77 -0.56 -11.26
CA ALA A 91 25.50 -1.51 -12.12
C ALA A 91 25.96 -0.87 -13.45
N SER A 92 25.19 0.08 -13.99
CA SER A 92 25.53 0.78 -15.23
C SER A 92 26.54 1.91 -14.99
N ALA A 93 26.51 2.54 -13.82
CA ALA A 93 27.40 3.64 -13.45
C ALA A 93 28.78 3.16 -12.96
N GLN A 94 28.86 1.98 -12.32
CA GLN A 94 30.11 1.43 -11.76
C GLN A 94 31.30 1.47 -12.73
N PRO A 95 31.21 1.01 -14.00
CA PRO A 95 32.34 1.06 -14.93
C PRO A 95 32.84 2.48 -15.23
N PHE A 96 31.93 3.47 -15.23
CA PHE A 96 32.30 4.87 -15.43
C PHE A 96 32.98 5.44 -14.19
N HIS A 97 32.50 5.11 -12.99
CA HIS A 97 33.16 5.48 -11.73
C HIS A 97 34.58 4.90 -11.65
N ASP A 98 34.75 3.63 -12.03
CA ASP A 98 36.06 2.96 -12.05
C ASP A 98 37.04 3.62 -13.03
N TYR A 99 36.55 4.01 -14.22
CA TYR A 99 37.34 4.72 -15.22
C TYR A 99 37.84 6.07 -14.68
N LEU A 100 36.94 6.89 -14.13
CA LEU A 100 37.29 8.21 -13.58
C LEU A 100 38.27 8.10 -12.39
N ALA A 101 38.07 7.13 -11.49
CA ALA A 101 38.98 6.89 -10.37
C ALA A 101 40.37 6.37 -10.81
N GLY A 102 40.48 5.81 -12.02
CA GLY A 102 41.74 5.42 -12.63
C GLY A 102 42.51 6.60 -13.24
N GLU A 103 41.80 7.60 -13.79
CA GLU A 103 42.39 8.82 -14.35
C GLU A 103 43.03 9.71 -13.28
N GLU A 104 42.40 9.86 -12.11
CA GLU A 104 42.92 10.69 -11.02
C GLU A 104 44.20 10.14 -10.36
N ARG A 105 44.56 8.88 -10.62
CA ARG A 105 45.78 8.25 -10.10
C ARG A 105 47.00 8.39 -11.03
N LYS A 106 46.87 9.05 -12.17
CA LYS A 106 47.94 9.31 -13.15
C LYS A 106 48.40 10.76 -13.11
#